data_AF-A0A9D8GC12-F1
#
_entry.id   AF-A0A9D8GC12-F1
#
_cell.length_a   1.000
_cell.length_b   1.000
_cell.length_c   1.000
_cell.angle_alpha   90.00
_cell.angle_beta   90.00
_cell.angle_gamma   90.00
#
_symmetry.space_group_name_H-M   'P 1'
#
loop_
_entity.id
_entity.type
_entity.pdbx_description
1 polymer ?
#
loop_
_entity_poly.entity_id
_entity_poly.type
_entity_poly.pdbx_seq_one_letter_code
_entity_poly.pdbx_strand_id
1 'polypeptide(L)'
;METNLTYFILTPFPIPRPPRDSQLWQRVVALAGRLAAVDDRFADWARAVGVDCGPLEANAKRDHIHELDAVVAHLYGLTEPQLVHIFETFHEGWDYADRLEATLKHFHVWAGKLK
;
A
#
# COMPACT_ATOMS: atom_id res chain seq x y z
N MET A 1 -23.98 -17.00 -15.18
CA MET A 1 -22.97 -18.05 -15.43
C MET A 1 -21.73 -17.74 -14.60
N GLU A 2 -21.59 -18.56 -13.55
CA GLU A 2 -20.41 -19.00 -12.82
C GLU A 2 -19.14 -18.12 -12.80
N THR A 3 -19.01 -17.31 -11.76
CA THR A 3 -17.74 -16.75 -11.28
C THR A 3 -17.02 -17.79 -10.41
N ASN A 4 -16.77 -19.00 -10.93
CA ASN A 4 -15.84 -19.93 -10.25
C ASN A 4 -14.43 -19.59 -10.70
N LEU A 5 -13.92 -18.46 -10.22
CA LEU A 5 -12.50 -18.20 -10.20
C LEU A 5 -11.91 -19.20 -9.19
N THR A 6 -11.53 -20.38 -9.66
CA THR A 6 -11.03 -21.46 -8.80
C THR A 6 -9.83 -20.93 -8.03
N TYR A 7 -9.89 -20.94 -6.69
CA TYR A 7 -8.83 -20.45 -5.79
C TYR A 7 -7.42 -21.00 -6.13
N PHE A 8 -7.36 -22.12 -6.85
CA PHE A 8 -6.14 -22.70 -7.44
C PHE A 8 -5.35 -21.73 -8.34
N ILE A 9 -6.01 -20.79 -9.03
CA ILE A 9 -5.34 -19.81 -9.90
C ILE A 9 -4.73 -18.66 -9.09
N LEU A 10 -5.37 -18.27 -7.97
CA LEU A 10 -4.92 -17.15 -7.14
C LEU A 10 -3.89 -17.54 -6.07
N THR A 11 -3.90 -18.80 -5.65
CA THR A 11 -2.97 -19.35 -4.65
C THR A 11 -1.50 -19.30 -5.04
N PRO A 12 -1.10 -19.51 -6.31
CA PRO A 12 0.31 -19.43 -6.70
C PRO A 12 0.84 -18.01 -6.87
N PHE A 13 -0.01 -16.96 -6.81
CA PHE A 13 0.52 -15.61 -6.93
C PHE A 13 1.40 -15.26 -5.72
N PRO A 14 2.56 -14.61 -5.95
CA PRO A 14 3.49 -14.23 -4.91
C PRO A 14 2.97 -13.00 -4.13
N ILE A 15 1.73 -13.07 -3.63
CA ILE A 15 1.12 -12.03 -2.82
C ILE A 15 1.28 -12.46 -1.35
N PRO A 16 1.99 -11.68 -0.51
CA PRO A 16 2.11 -11.94 0.91
C PRO A 16 0.74 -12.12 1.57
N ARG A 17 0.60 -13.16 2.39
CA ARG A 17 -0.62 -13.45 3.17
C ARG A 17 -0.33 -13.38 4.67
N PRO A 18 0.02 -12.19 5.19
CA PRO A 18 0.21 -12.02 6.62
C PRO A 18 -1.11 -12.29 7.37
N PRO A 19 -1.05 -12.71 8.65
CA PRO A 19 -2.25 -12.85 9.47
C PRO A 19 -2.89 -11.47 9.75
N ARG A 20 -4.19 -11.44 10.08
CA ARG A 20 -4.96 -10.18 10.20
C ARG A 20 -4.58 -9.32 11.41
N ASP A 21 -3.87 -9.90 12.37
CA ASP A 21 -3.26 -9.22 13.50
C ASP A 21 -1.93 -8.54 13.14
N SER A 22 -1.38 -8.81 11.95
CA SER A 22 -0.19 -8.13 11.46
C SER A 22 -0.42 -6.63 11.33
N GLN A 23 0.43 -5.84 11.98
CA GLN A 23 0.40 -4.39 11.91
C GLN A 23 0.56 -3.88 10.46
N LEU A 24 1.40 -4.56 9.67
CA LEU A 24 1.60 -4.23 8.25
C LEU A 24 0.31 -4.45 7.45
N TRP A 25 -0.37 -5.58 7.66
CA TRP A 25 -1.63 -5.88 7.00
C TRP A 25 -2.69 -4.82 7.32
N GLN A 26 -2.86 -4.52 8.61
CA GLN A 26 -3.85 -3.53 9.07
C GLN A 26 -3.56 -2.14 8.49
N ARG A 27 -2.29 -1.73 8.44
CA ARG A 27 -1.92 -0.44 7.88
C ARG A 27 -2.17 -0.36 6.38
N VAL A 28 -1.81 -1.39 5.62
CA VAL A 28 -2.10 -1.46 4.17
C VAL A 28 -3.60 -1.33 3.93
N VAL A 29 -4.42 -2.07 4.68
CA VAL A 29 -5.88 -1.99 4.55
C VAL A 29 -6.40 -0.58 4.86
N ALA A 30 -5.91 0.05 5.92
CA ALA A 30 -6.32 1.41 6.28
C ALA A 30 -5.93 2.44 5.22
N LEU A 31 -4.69 2.40 4.72
CA LEU A 31 -4.19 3.34 3.70
C LEU A 31 -4.89 3.15 2.36
N ALA A 32 -4.95 1.91 1.85
CA ALA A 32 -5.64 1.58 0.60
C ALA A 32 -7.14 1.89 0.71
N GLY A 33 -7.73 1.58 1.86
CA GLY A 33 -9.05 2.01 2.32
C GLY A 33 -9.28 3.49 2.07
N ARG A 34 -8.52 4.34 2.78
CA ARG A 34 -8.70 5.78 2.73
C ARG A 34 -8.46 6.36 1.34
N LEU A 35 -7.47 5.84 0.61
CA LEU A 35 -7.11 6.30 -0.74
C LEU A 35 -8.19 6.02 -1.80
N ALA A 36 -8.94 4.91 -1.65
CA ALA A 36 -10.00 4.57 -2.59
C ALA A 36 -11.37 5.17 -2.21
N ALA A 37 -11.60 5.53 -0.95
CA ALA A 37 -12.84 6.14 -0.46
C ALA A 37 -12.94 7.65 -0.79
N VAL A 38 -12.86 8.01 -2.07
CA VAL A 38 -12.73 9.40 -2.54
C VAL A 38 -14.02 10.22 -2.38
N ASP A 39 -15.18 9.60 -2.55
CA ASP A 39 -16.49 10.24 -2.51
C ASP A 39 -17.59 9.31 -1.99
N ASP A 40 -18.80 9.85 -1.77
CA ASP A 40 -19.92 9.17 -1.13
C ASP A 40 -20.36 7.87 -1.81
N ARG A 41 -20.01 7.64 -3.09
CA ARG A 41 -20.28 6.36 -3.78
C ARG A 41 -19.55 5.20 -3.11
N PHE A 42 -18.49 5.48 -2.37
CA PHE A 42 -17.70 4.50 -1.64
C PHE A 42 -18.02 4.47 -0.14
N ALA A 43 -19.05 5.19 0.34
CA ALA A 43 -19.33 5.32 1.77
C ALA A 43 -19.62 3.98 2.46
N ASP A 44 -20.37 3.09 1.82
CA ASP A 44 -20.66 1.76 2.37
C ASP A 44 -19.41 0.88 2.43
N TRP A 45 -18.54 0.99 1.41
CA TRP A 45 -17.27 0.28 1.39
C TRP A 45 -16.30 0.81 2.45
N ALA A 46 -16.18 2.13 2.58
CA ALA A 46 -15.36 2.79 3.58
C ALA A 46 -15.79 2.38 5.00
N ARG A 47 -17.11 2.32 5.26
CA ARG A 47 -17.66 1.83 6.52
C ARG A 47 -17.34 0.37 6.78
N ALA A 48 -17.44 -0.48 5.77
CA ALA A 48 -17.11 -1.91 5.88
C ALA A 48 -15.62 -2.16 6.17
N VAL A 49 -14.74 -1.31 5.63
CA VAL A 49 -13.29 -1.36 5.86
C VAL A 49 -12.89 -0.65 7.17
N GLY A 50 -13.72 0.26 7.67
CA GLY A 50 -13.47 1.03 8.89
C GLY A 50 -12.61 2.29 8.66
N VAL A 51 -12.74 2.94 7.51
CA VAL A 51 -11.99 4.14 7.12
C VAL A 51 -12.93 5.31 6.82
N ASP A 52 -12.39 6.53 6.90
CA ASP A 52 -13.12 7.73 6.53
C ASP A 52 -13.35 7.82 5.01
N CYS A 53 -14.49 8.38 4.63
CA CYS A 53 -14.88 8.62 3.25
C CYS A 53 -14.90 10.12 2.94
N GLY A 54 -14.48 10.49 1.72
CA GLY A 54 -14.50 11.86 1.23
C GLY A 54 -13.15 12.31 0.69
N PRO A 55 -13.09 13.52 0.12
CA PRO A 55 -11.88 14.02 -0.54
C PRO A 55 -10.71 14.06 0.43
N LEU A 56 -9.52 13.81 -0.11
CA LEU A 56 -8.28 13.87 0.64
C LEU A 56 -7.40 14.95 0.00
N GLU A 57 -6.84 15.81 0.85
CA GLU A 57 -5.90 16.84 0.43
C GLU A 57 -4.74 16.25 -0.37
N ALA A 58 -4.31 16.92 -1.44
CA ALA A 58 -3.33 16.36 -2.37
C ALA A 58 -2.03 15.94 -1.68
N ASN A 59 -1.55 16.74 -0.73
CA ASN A 59 -0.35 16.42 0.05
C ASN A 59 -0.56 15.19 0.94
N ALA A 60 -1.69 15.10 1.64
CA ALA A 60 -2.02 13.95 2.47
C ALA A 60 -2.16 12.68 1.61
N LYS A 61 -2.79 12.79 0.44
CA LYS A 61 -2.92 11.68 -0.51
C LYS A 61 -1.57 11.15 -0.97
N ARG A 62 -0.64 12.03 -1.36
CA ARG A 62 0.72 11.61 -1.75
C ARG A 62 1.44 10.94 -0.60
N ASP A 63 1.38 11.52 0.59
CA ASP A 63 2.00 10.93 1.79
C ASP A 63 1.45 9.52 2.09
N HIS A 64 0.14 9.33 1.98
CA HIS A 64 -0.49 8.01 2.13
C HIS A 64 -0.02 7.01 1.07
N ILE A 65 0.23 7.45 -0.17
CA ILE A 65 0.78 6.60 -1.23
C ILE A 65 2.22 6.20 -0.91
N HIS A 66 3.06 7.15 -0.49
CA HIS A 66 4.46 6.88 -0.12
C HIS A 66 4.54 5.93 1.08
N GLU A 67 3.69 6.12 2.09
CA GLU A 67 3.61 5.20 3.22
C GLU A 67 3.12 3.82 2.77
N LEU A 68 2.11 3.75 1.90
CA LEU A 68 1.59 2.48 1.39
C LEU A 68 2.68 1.69 0.65
N ASP A 69 3.42 2.35 -0.25
CA ASP A 69 4.53 1.73 -0.99
C ASP A 69 5.59 1.16 -0.02
N ALA A 70 5.93 1.90 1.03
CA ALA A 70 6.89 1.47 2.05
C ALA A 70 6.40 0.26 2.87
N VAL A 71 5.13 0.26 3.29
CA VAL A 71 4.54 -0.86 4.06
C VAL A 71 4.43 -2.11 3.19
N VAL A 72 4.05 -1.95 1.91
CA VAL A 72 4.02 -3.05 0.95
C VAL A 72 5.42 -3.61 0.71
N ALA A 73 6.44 -2.76 0.59
CA ALA A 73 7.82 -3.22 0.46
C ALA A 73 8.24 -4.13 1.64
N HIS A 74 7.88 -3.75 2.87
CA HIS A 74 8.10 -4.60 4.06
C HIS A 74 7.31 -5.91 4.01
N LEU A 75 6.05 -5.89 3.55
CA LEU A 75 5.25 -7.11 3.39
C LEU A 75 5.84 -8.11 2.40
N TYR A 76 6.46 -7.60 1.34
CA TYR A 76 7.17 -8.40 0.35
C TYR A 76 8.59 -8.80 0.79
N GLY A 77 9.05 -8.34 1.96
CA GLY A 77 10.39 -8.61 2.47
C GLY A 77 11.50 -7.94 1.66
N LEU A 78 11.19 -6.81 1.01
CA LEU A 78 12.18 -6.09 0.21
C LEU A 78 13.22 -5.41 1.10
N THR A 79 14.46 -5.41 0.63
CA THR A 79 15.55 -4.60 1.17
C THR A 79 15.52 -3.20 0.54
N GLU A 80 16.14 -2.23 1.21
CA GLU A 80 16.25 -0.86 0.69
C GLU A 80 16.88 -0.80 -0.72
N PRO A 81 17.99 -1.49 -1.04
CA PRO A 81 18.53 -1.49 -2.40
C PRO A 81 17.57 -2.06 -3.45
N GLN A 82 16.76 -3.07 -3.08
CA GLN A 82 15.74 -3.61 -3.99
C GLN A 82 14.61 -2.61 -4.21
N LEU A 83 14.19 -1.88 -3.18
CA LEU A 83 13.19 -0.83 -3.30
C LEU A 83 13.68 0.31 -4.22
N VAL A 84 14.91 0.78 -4.01
CA VAL A 84 15.56 1.78 -4.89
C VAL A 84 15.55 1.30 -6.33
N HIS A 85 15.97 0.05 -6.58
CA HIS A 85 16.01 -0.52 -7.93
C HIS A 85 14.63 -0.57 -8.62
N ILE A 86 13.56 -0.85 -7.87
CA ILE A 86 12.18 -0.82 -8.39
C ILE A 86 11.82 0.61 -8.83
N PHE A 87 12.13 1.61 -8.01
CA PHE A 87 11.87 3.01 -8.35
C PHE A 87 12.68 3.46 -9.56
N GLU A 88 13.95 3.07 -9.67
CA GLU A 88 14.79 3.34 -10.85
C GLU A 88 14.26 2.71 -12.14
N THR A 89 13.60 1.55 -12.04
CA THR A 89 13.17 0.78 -13.22
C THR A 89 11.75 1.13 -13.67
N PHE A 90 10.84 1.42 -12.74
CA PHE A 90 9.40 1.50 -13.00
C PHE A 90 8.77 2.86 -12.66
N HIS A 91 9.55 3.95 -12.68
CA HIS A 91 9.02 5.27 -12.37
C HIS A 91 8.16 5.89 -13.48
N GLU A 92 7.14 6.63 -13.08
CA GLU A 92 6.38 7.49 -13.97
C GLU A 92 7.12 8.82 -14.17
N GLY A 93 7.33 9.22 -15.43
CA GLY A 93 8.02 10.46 -15.76
C GLY A 93 9.53 10.37 -15.60
N TRP A 94 10.20 11.52 -15.47
CA TRP A 94 11.66 11.61 -15.44
C TRP A 94 12.24 11.70 -14.03
N ASP A 95 11.46 12.15 -13.04
CA ASP A 95 11.94 12.41 -11.69
C ASP A 95 11.24 11.51 -10.66
N TYR A 96 11.92 10.42 -10.31
CA TYR A 96 11.48 9.48 -9.28
C TYR A 96 12.08 9.78 -7.91
N ALA A 97 13.03 10.72 -7.83
CA ALA A 97 13.84 10.95 -6.65
C ALA A 97 12.98 11.42 -5.48
N ASP A 98 12.07 12.37 -5.71
CA ASP A 98 11.17 12.90 -4.70
C ASP A 98 10.27 11.80 -4.08
N ARG A 99 9.70 10.94 -4.94
CA ARG A 99 8.83 9.84 -4.49
C ARG A 99 9.64 8.77 -3.76
N LEU A 100 10.83 8.44 -4.28
CA LEU A 100 11.74 7.48 -3.65
C LEU A 100 12.17 7.96 -2.27
N GLU A 101 12.61 9.21 -2.14
CA GLU A 101 13.04 9.79 -0.87
C GLU A 101 11.90 9.80 0.16
N ALA A 102 10.69 10.20 -0.25
CA ALA A 102 9.52 10.17 0.63
C ALA A 102 9.15 8.74 1.06
N THR A 103 9.27 7.77 0.16
CA THR A 103 8.97 6.36 0.44
C THR A 103 10.04 5.76 1.37
N LEU A 104 11.32 6.07 1.16
CA LEU A 104 12.42 5.62 2.01
C LEU A 104 12.29 6.14 3.46
N LYS A 105 11.85 7.40 3.64
CA LYS A 105 11.55 7.95 4.97
C LYS A 105 10.54 7.08 5.71
N HIS A 106 9.42 6.74 5.07
CA HIS A 106 8.42 5.84 5.64
C HIS A 106 8.97 4.42 5.84
N PHE A 107 9.76 3.91 4.90
CA PHE A 107 10.37 2.58 4.96
C PHE A 107 11.28 2.43 6.19
N HIS A 108 12.12 3.42 6.48
CA HIS A 108 12.97 3.43 7.67
C HIS A 108 12.18 3.57 8.97
N VAL A 109 11.14 4.40 8.99
CA VAL A 109 10.24 4.54 10.15
C VAL A 109 9.59 3.19 10.48
N TRP A 110 9.10 2.48 9.46
CA TRP A 110 8.51 1.15 9.64
C TRP A 110 9.53 0.10 10.04
N ALA A 111 10.74 0.13 9.48
CA ALA A 111 11.83 -0.76 9.91
C ALA A 111 12.18 -0.60 11.39
N GLY A 112 12.06 0.62 11.94
CA GLY A 112 12.22 0.87 13.38
C GLY A 112 11.08 0.34 14.24
N LYS A 113 9.83 0.34 13.73
CA LYS A 113 8.64 -0.16 14.45
C LYS A 113 8.54 -1.69 14.50
N LEU A 114 9.14 -2.37 13.52
CA LEU A 114 9.12 -3.83 13.39
C LEU A 114 10.23 -4.55 14.18
N LYS A 115 11.16 -3.79 14.78
CA LYS A 115 12.20 -4.31 15.68
C LYS A 115 11.66 -4.48 17.10
#